data_AF-A0A6L7QFU0-F1
#
_entry.id   AF-A0A6L7QFU0-F1
#
_cell.length_a   1.000
_cell.length_b   1.000
_cell.length_c   1.000
_cell.angle_alpha   90.00
_cell.angle_beta   90.00
_cell.angle_gamma   90.00
#
_symmetry.space_group_name_H-M   'P 1'
#
loop_
_entity.id
_entity.type
_entity.pdbx_description
1 polymer ?
#
loop_
_entity_poly.entity_id
_entity_poly.type
_entity_poly.pdbx_seq_one_letter_code
_entity_poly.pdbx_strand_id
1 'polypeptide(L)' 'SGLLKVLGDGELSQPLTVKAHKFSAAAAEKIVKAGGQAEVI' A
#
# COMPACT_ATOMS: atom_id res chain seq x y z
N SER A 1 7.75 16.61 -10.90
CA SER A 1 7.31 15.19 -10.92
C SER A 1 7.50 14.63 -9.52
N GLY A 2 6.42 14.51 -8.75
CA GLY A 2 6.46 14.05 -7.36
C GLY A 2 6.28 12.54 -7.27
N LEU A 3 7.18 11.86 -6.56
CA LEU A 3 7.06 10.43 -6.28
C LEU A 3 6.02 10.19 -5.19
N LEU A 4 5.04 9.32 -5.45
CA LEU A 4 4.03 8.93 -4.45
C LEU A 4 4.57 7.77 -3.60
N LYS A 5 4.68 7.98 -2.28
CA LYS A 5 5.08 6.97 -1.30
C LYS A 5 3.93 6.65 -0.35
N VAL A 6 3.58 5.37 -0.23
CA VAL A 6 2.53 4.88 0.67
C VAL A 6 3.14 4.47 2.02
N LEU A 7 2.61 5.05 3.10
CA LEU A 7 3.00 4.78 4.48
C LEU A 7 1.93 3.94 5.17
N GLY A 8 2.34 3.06 6.07
CA GLY A 8 1.47 2.05 6.69
C GLY A 8 0.86 2.52 8.02
N ASP A 9 0.39 3.76 8.10
CA ASP A 9 -0.27 4.27 9.31
C ASP A 9 -1.78 3.96 9.26
N GLY A 10 -2.38 3.54 10.37
CA GLY A 10 -3.76 3.07 10.42
C GLY A 10 -3.97 1.59 10.02
N GLU A 11 -5.22 1.13 10.07
CA GLU A 11 -5.60 -0.26 9.74
C GLU A 11 -6.34 -0.34 8.40
N LEU A 12 -6.10 -1.42 7.66
CA LEU A 12 -6.77 -1.71 6.40
C LEU A 12 -7.71 -2.90 6.63
N SER A 13 -9.02 -2.66 6.71
CA SER A 13 -10.02 -3.71 6.97
C SER A 13 -10.64 -4.30 5.69
N GLN A 14 -10.36 -3.72 4.53
CA GLN A 14 -10.92 -4.16 3.25
C GLN A 14 -9.81 -4.46 2.24
N PRO A 15 -10.00 -5.45 1.36
CA PRO A 15 -9.07 -5.73 0.28
C PRO A 15 -9.14 -4.59 -0.74
N LEU A 16 -8.01 -3.93 -0.96
CA LEU A 16 -7.88 -2.80 -1.88
C LEU A 16 -6.65 -2.99 -2.78
N THR A 17 -6.77 -2.55 -4.03
CA THR A 17 -5.63 -2.46 -4.94
C THR A 17 -5.08 -1.04 -4.92
N VAL A 18 -3.85 -0.86 -4.43
CA VAL A 18 -3.22 0.45 -4.27
C VAL A 18 -2.10 0.58 -5.30
N LYS A 19 -2.09 1.66 -6.09
CA LYS A 19 -1.06 1.95 -7.10
C LYS A 19 -0.20 3.14 -6.68
N ALA A 20 1.12 2.95 -6.54
CA ALA A 20 2.03 4.02 -6.15
C ALA A 20 3.50 3.73 -6.50
N HIS A 21 4.32 4.77 -6.59
CA HIS A 21 5.74 4.63 -6.96
C HIS A 21 6.57 3.89 -5.89
N LYS A 22 6.16 3.98 -4.61
CA LYS A 22 6.87 3.33 -3.51
C LYS A 22 5.93 2.98 -2.37
N PHE A 23 6.15 1.82 -1.77
CA PHE A 23 5.44 1.38 -0.57
C PHE A 23 6.44 1.22 0.57
N SER A 24 6.06 1.63 1.78
CA SER A 24 6.78 1.24 2.99
C SER A 24 6.53 -0.25 3.29
N ALA A 25 7.45 -0.90 4.01
CA ALA A 25 7.31 -2.30 4.41
C ALA A 25 5.96 -2.53 5.12
N ALA A 26 5.67 -1.72 6.15
CA ALA A 26 4.42 -1.78 6.89
C ALA A 26 3.17 -1.57 6.02
N ALA A 27 3.22 -0.70 5.01
CA ALA A 27 2.09 -0.49 4.09
C ALA A 27 1.86 -1.72 3.21
N ALA A 28 2.92 -2.24 2.58
CA ALA A 28 2.82 -3.41 1.72
C ALA A 28 2.30 -4.63 2.49
N GLU A 29 2.82 -4.85 3.71
CA GLU A 29 2.36 -5.93 4.59
C GLU A 29 0.88 -5.77 4.96
N LYS A 30 0.43 -4.56 5.32
CA LYS A 30 -0.98 -4.29 5.64
C LYS A 30 -1.89 -4.51 4.44
N ILE A 31 -1.48 -4.08 3.25
CA ILE A 31 -2.24 -4.28 2.01
C ILE A 31 -2.40 -5.77 1.73
N VAL A 32 -1.32 -6.55 1.79
CA VAL A 32 -1.37 -8.00 1.58
C VAL A 32 -2.19 -8.70 2.67
N LYS A 33 -2.01 -8.31 3.93
CA LYS A 33 -2.73 -8.89 5.07
C LYS A 33 -4.24 -8.63 5.03
N ALA A 34 -4.65 -7.50 4.47
CA ALA A 34 -6.06 -7.18 4.22
C ALA A 34 -6.64 -7.91 2.98
N GLY A 35 -5.83 -8.73 2.28
CA GLY A 35 -6.23 -9.41 1.04
C GLY A 35 -6.20 -8.51 -0.20
N GLY A 36 -5.52 -7.37 -0.12
CA GLY A 36 -5.35 -6.41 -1.22
C GLY A 36 -4.08 -6.65 -2.04
N GLN A 37 -3.79 -5.70 -2.94
CA GLN A 37 -2.66 -5.79 -3.87
C GLN A 37 -1.95 -4.42 -4.00
N ALA A 38 -0.62 -4.41 -3.99
CA ALA A 38 0.19 -3.21 -4.17
C ALA A 38 0.86 -3.22 -5.55
N GLU A 39 0.45 -2.30 -6.44
CA GLU A 39 1.03 -2.14 -7.78
C GLU A 39 1.97 -0.94 -7.82
N VAL A 40 3.16 -1.12 -8.40
CA VAL A 40 4.13 -0.04 -8.57
C VAL A 40 3.94 0.61 -9.94
N ILE A 41 3.77 1.94 -9.95
CA ILE A 41 3.64 2.77 -11.17
C ILE A 41 4.77 3.78 -11.28
#